data_AF-A0A1Q6JC20-F1
#
_entry.id   AF-A0A1Q6JC20-F1
#
_cell.length_a   1.000
_cell.length_b   1.000
_cell.length_c   1.000
_cell.angle_alpha   90.00
_cell.angle_beta   90.00
_cell.angle_gamma   90.00
#
_symmetry.space_group_name_H-M   'P 1'
#
loop_
_entity.id
_entity.type
_entity.pdbx_description
1 polymer ?
#
loop_
_entity_poly.entity_id
_entity_poly.type
_entity_poly.pdbx_seq_one_letter_code
_entity_poly.pdbx_strand_id
1 'polypeptide(L)'
;MQMNKTDLIKMVAEKANKPTKEVAEIIDSFFKELSQNLREKDVSIKDFGTFKKIIQPARIARNPATGEPVEVPEKEVVKFKPSKNILNMKWL
;
A
#
# COMPACT_ATOMS: atom_id res chain seq x y z
N MET A 1 -10.15 14.49 11.26
CA MET A 1 -8.83 13.97 11.70
C MET A 1 -8.42 12.86 10.74
N GLN A 2 -7.17 12.84 10.31
CA GLN A 2 -6.59 11.80 9.45
C GLN A 2 -5.75 10.87 10.32
N MET A 3 -5.94 9.56 10.18
CA MET A 3 -5.08 8.56 10.82
C MET A 3 -3.76 8.48 10.05
N ASN A 4 -2.64 8.71 10.72
CA ASN A 4 -1.31 8.58 10.11
C ASN A 4 -0.55 7.36 10.65
N LYS A 5 0.65 7.12 10.12
CA LYS A 5 1.50 5.99 10.51
C LYS A 5 1.87 6.01 12.00
N THR A 6 2.19 7.18 12.55
CA THR A 6 2.57 7.33 13.97
C THR A 6 1.43 6.97 14.90
N ASP A 7 0.21 7.36 14.55
CA ASP A 7 -0.98 7.01 15.32
C ASP A 7 -1.22 5.49 15.33
N LEU A 8 -1.09 4.85 14.15
CA LEU A 8 -1.20 3.38 14.03
C LEU A 8 -0.12 2.65 14.84
N ILE A 9 1.13 3.11 14.80
CA ILE A 9 2.24 2.52 15.59
C ILE A 9 1.90 2.57 17.08
N LYS A 10 1.42 3.70 17.60
CA LYS A 10 1.05 3.84 19.01
C LYS A 10 -0.08 2.88 19.40
N MET A 11 -1.13 2.79 18.58
CA MET A 11 -2.25 1.89 18.83
C MET A 11 -1.82 0.41 18.83
N VAL A 12 -0.93 0.03 17.91
CA VAL A 12 -0.40 -1.35 17.86
C VAL A 12 0.50 -1.62 19.06
N ALA A 13 1.36 -0.68 19.44
CA ALA A 13 2.24 -0.79 20.60
C ALA A 13 1.46 -0.98 21.91
N GLU A 14 0.40 -0.19 22.10
CA GLU A 14 -0.50 -0.31 23.25
C GLU A 14 -1.18 -1.69 23.28
N LYS A 15 -1.80 -2.12 22.17
CA LYS A 15 -2.49 -3.41 22.08
C LYS A 15 -1.56 -4.61 22.24
N ALA A 16 -0.34 -4.52 21.72
CA ALA A 16 0.65 -5.59 21.81
C ALA A 16 1.42 -5.57 23.14
N ASN A 17 1.22 -4.56 23.98
CA ASN A 17 2.01 -4.29 25.18
C ASN A 17 3.52 -4.30 24.88
N LYS A 18 3.91 -3.55 23.84
CA LYS A 18 5.29 -3.45 23.36
C LYS A 18 5.78 -2.01 23.34
N PRO A 19 7.09 -1.76 23.52
CA PRO A 19 7.67 -0.45 23.33
C PRO A 19 7.35 0.12 21.93
N THR A 20 6.94 1.39 21.87
CA THR A 20 6.61 2.06 20.59
C THR A 20 7.76 2.00 19.59
N LYS A 21 9.00 2.06 20.06
CA LYS A 21 10.21 1.95 19.22
C LYS A 21 10.32 0.57 18.56
N GLU A 22 10.11 -0.51 19.32
CA GLU A 22 10.13 -1.89 18.79
C GLU A 22 9.06 -2.06 17.70
N VAL A 23 7.84 -1.56 17.95
CA VAL A 23 6.75 -1.64 16.96
C VAL A 23 7.00 -0.79 15.73
N ALA A 24 7.62 0.39 15.87
CA ALA A 24 8.02 1.21 14.73
C ALA A 24 9.01 0.46 13.83
N GLU A 25 10.04 -0.15 14.41
CA GLU A 25 11.04 -0.94 13.68
C GLU A 25 10.42 -2.14 12.95
N ILE A 26 9.46 -2.83 13.58
CA ILE A 26 8.73 -3.94 12.97
C ILE A 26 7.90 -3.46 11.77
N ILE A 27 7.14 -2.36 11.94
CA ILE A 27 6.29 -1.81 10.88
C ILE A 27 7.14 -1.29 9.71
N ASP A 28 8.28 -0.66 9.99
CA ASP A 28 9.22 -0.21 8.97
C ASP A 28 9.80 -1.38 8.18
N SER A 29 10.18 -2.45 8.89
CA SER A 29 10.68 -3.68 8.27
C SER A 29 9.60 -4.33 7.41
N PHE A 30 8.35 -4.37 7.87
CA PHE A 30 7.22 -4.86 7.08
C PHE A 30 7.05 -4.08 5.76
N PHE A 31 7.06 -2.75 5.79
CA PHE A 31 6.93 -1.95 4.56
C PHE A 31 8.12 -2.13 3.61
N LYS A 32 9.33 -2.30 4.17
CA LYS A 32 10.53 -2.58 3.38
C LYS A 32 10.42 -3.91 2.64
N GLU A 33 10.09 -4.98 3.35
CA GLU A 33 9.91 -6.32 2.76
C GLU A 33 8.77 -6.36 1.75
N LEU A 34 7.64 -5.71 2.05
CA LEU A 34 6.52 -5.55 1.13
C LEU A 34 6.97 -4.87 -0.17
N SER A 35 7.72 -3.78 -0.06
CA SER A 35 8.21 -3.01 -1.21
C SER A 35 9.23 -3.78 -2.05
N GLN A 36 10.07 -4.61 -1.43
CA GLN A 36 11.03 -5.46 -2.13
C GLN A 36 10.31 -6.57 -2.89
N ASN A 37 9.41 -7.31 -2.23
CA ASN A 37 8.67 -8.40 -2.85
C ASN A 37 7.78 -7.90 -4.01
N LEU A 38 7.20 -6.70 -3.90
CA LEU A 38 6.36 -6.12 -4.96
C LEU A 38 7.08 -5.82 -6.27
N ARG A 39 8.42 -5.78 -6.27
CA ARG A 39 9.20 -5.63 -7.50
C ARG A 39 9.19 -6.90 -8.34
N GLU A 40 9.03 -8.05 -7.68
CA GLU A 40 9.16 -9.38 -8.28
C GLU A 40 7.79 -10.04 -8.50
N LYS A 41 6.88 -9.92 -7.52
CA LYS A 41 5.62 -10.66 -7.48
C LYS A 41 4.49 -9.90 -6.80
N ASP A 42 3.26 -10.35 -7.07
CA ASP A 42 2.08 -9.92 -6.34
C ASP A 42 2.19 -10.33 -4.86
N VAL A 43 1.76 -9.45 -3.95
CA VAL A 43 1.71 -9.73 -2.50
C VAL A 43 0.27 -9.73 -2.04
N SER A 44 -0.20 -10.87 -1.51
CA SER A 44 -1.56 -11.01 -0.99
C SER A 44 -1.53 -11.15 0.53
N ILE A 45 -2.32 -10.32 1.21
CA ILE A 45 -2.53 -10.36 2.65
C ILE A 45 -3.98 -10.79 2.86
N LYS A 46 -4.17 -11.98 3.43
CA LYS A 46 -5.50 -12.57 3.68
C LYS A 46 -6.38 -11.58 4.43
N ASP A 47 -7.65 -11.48 4.00
CA ASP A 47 -8.67 -10.58 4.55
C ASP A 47 -8.36 -9.07 4.48
N PHE A 48 -7.15 -8.66 4.05
CA PHE A 48 -6.81 -7.26 3.80
C PHE A 48 -6.89 -6.91 2.31
N GLY A 49 -6.15 -7.61 1.46
CA GLY A 49 -6.16 -7.38 0.02
C GLY A 49 -4.89 -7.84 -0.69
N THR A 50 -4.82 -7.54 -1.97
CA THR A 50 -3.69 -7.91 -2.84
C THR A 50 -3.07 -6.67 -3.46
N PHE A 51 -1.76 -6.53 -3.32
CA PHE A 51 -0.94 -5.60 -4.07
C PHE A 51 -0.46 -6.28 -5.34
N LYS A 52 -0.84 -5.74 -6.50
CA LYS A 52 -0.49 -6.29 -7.81
C LYS A 52 0.49 -5.39 -8.54
N LYS A 53 1.57 -5.99 -9.04
CA LYS A 53 2.46 -5.31 -9.99
C LYS A 53 1.81 -5.39 -11.37
N ILE A 54 1.60 -4.24 -12.00
CA ILE A 54 1.08 -4.18 -13.36
C ILE A 54 1.94 -3.29 -14.24
N ILE A 55 2.02 -3.64 -15.52
CA ILE A 55 2.55 -2.76 -16.54
C ILE A 55 1.38 -1.90 -17.02
N GLN A 56 1.48 -0.59 -16.81
CA GLN A 56 0.52 0.37 -17.32
C GLN A 56 0.95 0.78 -18.73
N PRO A 57 0.19 0.45 -19.78
CA PRO A 57 0.62 0.68 -21.15
C PRO A 57 0.73 2.17 -21.45
N ALA A 58 1.57 2.48 -22.42
CA ALA A 58 1.69 3.83 -22.96
C ALA A 58 0.33 4.30 -23.49
N ARG A 59 0.01 5.57 -23.27
CA ARG A 59 -1.23 6.19 -23.77
C ARG A 59 -1.07 7.69 -23.94
N ILE A 60 -1.95 8.29 -24.73
CA ILE A 60 -2.10 9.74 -24.78
C ILE A 60 -3.03 10.19 -23.65
N ALA A 61 -2.53 11.05 -22.76
CA ALA A 61 -3.35 11.78 -21.79
C ALA A 61 -3.54 13.23 -22.26
N ARG A 62 -4.39 14.00 -21.56
CA ARG A 62 -4.52 15.44 -21.80
C ARG A 62 -4.03 16.20 -20.58
N ASN A 63 -3.31 17.29 -20.82
CA ASN A 63 -2.96 18.23 -19.76
C ASN A 63 -4.24 18.84 -19.17
N PRO A 64 -4.52 18.70 -17.86
CA PRO A 64 -5.74 19.25 -17.27
C PRO A 64 -5.86 20.79 -17.37
N ALA A 65 -4.73 21.50 -17.50
CA ALA A 65 -4.71 22.96 -17.59
C ALA A 65 -4.86 23.47 -19.03
N THR A 66 -4.23 22.81 -20.02
CA THR A 66 -4.20 23.30 -21.42
C THR A 66 -5.04 22.48 -22.39
N GLY A 67 -5.42 21.25 -22.03
CA GLY A 67 -6.14 20.32 -22.89
C GLY A 67 -5.29 19.65 -23.97
N GLU A 68 -4.01 20.02 -24.08
CA GLU A 68 -3.08 19.48 -25.08
C GLU A 68 -2.78 17.99 -24.83
N PRO A 69 -2.59 17.20 -25.90
CA PRO A 69 -2.21 15.80 -25.78
C PRO A 69 -0.78 15.68 -25.24
N VAL A 70 -0.60 14.81 -24.24
CA VAL A 70 0.70 14.49 -23.64
C VAL A 70 0.88 12.97 -23.67
N GLU A 71 2.01 12.51 -24.18
CA GLU A 71 2.37 11.10 -24.13
C GLU A 71 2.69 10.67 -22.70
N VAL A 72 2.03 9.61 -22.23
CA VAL A 72 2.36 8.93 -20.99
C VAL A 72 3.06 7.64 -21.37
N PRO A 73 4.37 7.49 -21.10
CA PRO A 73 5.09 6.29 -21.42
C PRO A 73 4.58 5.10 -20.61
N GLU A 74 4.88 3.91 -21.09
CA GLU A 74 4.66 2.69 -20.33
C GLU A 74 5.45 2.74 -19.01
N LYS A 75 4.82 2.28 -17.93
CA LYS A 75 5.49 2.22 -16.62
C LYS A 75 4.94 1.10 -15.76
N GLU A 76 5.79 0.58 -14.88
CA GLU A 76 5.36 -0.33 -13.83
C GLU A 76 4.68 0.45 -12.70
N VAL A 77 3.51 -0.01 -12.28
CA VAL A 77 2.79 0.55 -11.13
C VAL A 77 2.27 -0.56 -10.23
N VAL A 78 2.07 -0.25 -8.96
CA VAL A 78 1.40 -1.14 -8.00
C VAL A 78 -0.06 -0.72 -7.87
N LYS A 79 -0.98 -1.67 -8.02
CA LYS A 79 -2.40 -1.48 -7.70
C LYS A 79 -2.76 -2.27 -6.45
N PHE A 80 -3.42 -1.63 -5.48
CA PHE A 80 -4.03 -2.32 -4.35
C PHE A 80 -5.46 -2.73 -4.69
N LYS A 81 -5.78 -4.02 -4.51
CA LYS A 81 -7.13 -4.57 -4.60
C LYS A 81 -7.58 -4.96 -3.19
N PRO A 82 -8.46 -4.17 -2.54
CA PRO A 82 -8.95 -4.50 -1.21
C PRO A 82 -9.72 -5.82 -1.22
N SER A 83 -9.64 -6.57 -0.13
CA SER A 83 -10.49 -7.74 0.07
C SER A 83 -11.94 -7.30 0.30
N LYS A 84 -12.90 -8.22 0.11
CA LYS A 84 -14.31 -8.00 0.48
C LYS A 84 -14.49 -7.77 1.98
N ASN A 85 -13.56 -8.25 2.80
CA ASN A 85 -13.63 -8.24 4.25
C ASN A 85 -12.84 -7.07 4.88
N ILE A 86 -12.16 -6.21 4.11
CA ILE A 86 -11.23 -5.21 4.67
C ILE A 86 -11.87 -4.27 5.71
N LEU A 87 -13.18 -4.00 5.61
CA LEU A 87 -13.94 -3.22 6.58
C LEU A 87 -14.62 -4.07 7.66
N ASN A 88 -14.84 -5.35 7.39
CA ASN A 88 -15.61 -6.29 8.22
C ASN A 88 -14.72 -7.43 8.75
N MET A 89 -13.42 -7.18 8.91
CA MET A 89 -12.47 -8.19 9.35
C MET A 89 -12.90 -8.73 10.71
N LYS A 90 -13.24 -10.02 10.75
CA LYS A 90 -13.45 -10.76 11.98
C LYS A 90 -12.16 -11.48 12.30
N TRP A 91 -11.49 -11.04 13.37
CA TRP A 91 -10.40 -11.80 13.95
C TRP A 91 -11.03 -12.98 14.69
N LEU A 92 -10.69 -14.20 14.30
CA LEU A 92 -10.92 -15.41 15.11
C LEU A 92 -9.92 -15.41 16.27
#